data_AF-W2RGL0-F1
#
_entry.id   AF-W2RGL0-F1
#
_cell.length_a   1.000
_cell.length_b   1.000
_cell.length_c   1.000
_cell.angle_alpha   90.00
_cell.angle_beta   90.00
_cell.angle_gamma   90.00
#
_symmetry.space_group_name_H-M   'P 1'
#
loop_
_entity.id
_entity.type
_entity.pdbx_description
1 polymer ?
#
loop_
_entity_poly.entity_id
_entity_poly.type
_entity_poly.pdbx_seq_one_letter_code
_entity_poly.pdbx_strand_id
1 'polypeptide(L)'
;MGGKDNEPNADGLFTPRADYMSPAPQSHQKRQNLIWGSVSLFLLLNVIALYILHFVDRSNNGDSVTSTISASTLSSTNANSASEGQAVSYTTGGQLTAGAGTTAYLAAASLPSDDQFMAYIKFAPLGTSETAYASNIVSYQTGKSPDINCTVTVATTDADSKTVSIADADSGNVFTGSTVKGLATLSDSLAIALTTVTSSDGLSVTTYVTPVTINDGSIAVQQSQTVEATNTSTSTFITRVSDTSFALVYYESYLNTPYYQRIVVGTVSNDGSISFSEYLEFGNANGATFTQYGTPQSVFNSSNTVTVPWYVEASTTSSNDTTSSSVGNVGLCLFTASLSDNTLTETGEVCDTTVSPAYYIDSAKISETVIALSYFDTANNYALTVSLVEFSTIKGSPTFRSSYVVDESVGAIDFGSAFGFYPTPVVRVLTNNRLAVGFLNPANSGKPSIKVLSYSSDLTLSEESPVLPVANADFSLASADPNAGGSIVLDVVATETGALIGYAGLWAGAQNQRVALVESFGKPVGVVSNVDGSDVDVALSGTVDVSSSLVKGTTYYASTEGTLYAASTTSTDDYILANDNTVVISKDALVGVAISSDKLVVTV
;
A
#
# COMPACT_ATOMS: atom_id res chain seq x y z
N MET A 1 -69.68 3.03 -33.74
CA MET A 1 -69.87 4.12 -34.71
C MET A 1 -68.67 4.04 -35.65
N GLY A 2 -68.70 3.30 -36.75
CA GLY A 2 -69.50 3.49 -37.97
C GLY A 2 -68.48 3.86 -39.07
N GLY A 3 -68.44 3.30 -40.27
CA GLY A 3 -69.19 2.25 -40.94
C GLY A 3 -68.35 1.74 -42.11
N LYS A 4 -68.74 0.58 -42.64
CA LYS A 4 -68.25 -0.02 -43.89
C LYS A 4 -68.77 0.75 -45.11
N ASP A 5 -68.34 0.28 -46.29
CA ASP A 5 -69.00 0.32 -47.61
C ASP A 5 -68.21 1.17 -48.63
N ASN A 6 -67.94 0.80 -49.88
CA ASN A 6 -68.36 -0.32 -50.74
C ASN A 6 -67.45 -0.30 -52.00
N GLU A 7 -67.04 -1.46 -52.54
CA GLU A 7 -66.76 -1.59 -53.98
C GLU A 7 -68.07 -1.44 -54.77
N PRO A 8 -68.08 -1.15 -56.10
CA PRO A 8 -68.05 -2.29 -57.03
C PRO A 8 -67.56 -2.01 -58.48
N ASN A 9 -67.36 -3.14 -59.18
CA ASN A 9 -67.67 -3.42 -60.59
C ASN A 9 -66.56 -3.54 -61.64
N ALA A 10 -66.75 -4.63 -62.38
CA ALA A 10 -65.94 -5.30 -63.36
C ALA A 10 -66.32 -4.90 -64.80
N ASP A 11 -65.80 -5.70 -65.75
CA ASP A 11 -66.01 -5.74 -67.20
C ASP A 11 -65.00 -4.88 -67.98
N GLY A 12 -64.32 -5.35 -69.03
CA GLY A 12 -64.47 -6.54 -69.85
C GLY A 12 -63.90 -6.20 -71.24
N LEU A 13 -63.07 -7.12 -71.76
CA LEU A 13 -62.46 -7.24 -73.10
C LEU A 13 -62.72 -6.16 -74.17
N PHE A 14 -61.63 -5.72 -74.82
CA PHE A 14 -61.58 -5.52 -76.28
C PHE A 14 -60.15 -5.70 -76.84
N THR A 15 -59.95 -6.72 -77.68
CA THR A 15 -58.86 -6.78 -78.67
C THR A 15 -59.39 -6.36 -80.03
N PRO A 16 -58.62 -5.60 -80.81
CA PRO A 16 -58.43 -5.99 -82.20
C PRO A 16 -57.02 -5.75 -82.79
N ARG A 17 -56.61 -6.74 -83.59
CA ARG A 17 -55.83 -6.71 -84.85
C ARG A 17 -54.42 -6.09 -84.90
N ALA A 18 -53.50 -6.98 -85.26
CA ALA A 18 -52.25 -6.71 -85.95
C ALA A 18 -52.48 -6.16 -87.36
N ASP A 19 -51.66 -5.17 -87.76
CA ASP A 19 -50.67 -5.26 -88.84
C ASP A 19 -50.36 -3.87 -89.40
N TYR A 20 -49.15 -3.37 -89.17
CA TYR A 20 -48.42 -2.59 -90.16
C TYR A 20 -46.91 -2.82 -90.00
N MET A 21 -46.26 -2.91 -91.16
CA MET A 21 -44.96 -3.49 -91.46
C MET A 21 -43.75 -2.87 -90.75
N SER A 22 -42.69 -3.69 -90.65
CA SER A 22 -41.34 -3.39 -90.14
C SER A 22 -40.69 -2.10 -90.66
N PRO A 23 -39.74 -1.57 -89.88
CA PRO A 23 -38.40 -1.37 -90.41
C PRO A 23 -37.29 -2.07 -89.58
N ALA A 24 -36.17 -2.24 -90.27
CA ALA A 24 -34.93 -2.97 -89.98
C ALA A 24 -34.30 -2.84 -88.56
N PRO A 25 -33.44 -3.80 -88.17
CA PRO A 25 -32.92 -3.94 -86.81
C PRO A 25 -31.86 -2.88 -86.48
N GLN A 26 -32.07 -2.11 -85.41
CA GLN A 26 -31.08 -1.17 -84.91
C GLN A 26 -30.05 -1.86 -84.01
N SER A 27 -28.78 -1.70 -84.38
CA SER A 27 -27.55 -2.22 -83.77
C SER A 27 -27.21 -1.69 -82.37
N HIS A 28 -28.17 -1.12 -81.63
CA HIS A 28 -27.93 -0.44 -80.35
C HIS A 28 -27.97 -1.35 -79.10
N GLN A 29 -28.66 -2.50 -79.14
CA GLN A 29 -28.77 -3.40 -77.96
C GLN A 29 -27.47 -4.16 -77.63
N LYS A 30 -26.63 -4.49 -78.62
CA LYS A 30 -25.36 -5.21 -78.36
C LYS A 30 -24.32 -4.34 -77.65
N ARG A 31 -24.26 -3.03 -77.95
CA ARG A 31 -23.32 -2.11 -77.29
C ARG A 31 -23.73 -1.80 -75.85
N GLN A 32 -25.03 -1.63 -75.57
CA GLN A 32 -25.50 -1.41 -74.20
C GLN A 32 -25.28 -2.64 -73.31
N ASN A 33 -25.56 -3.86 -73.79
CA ASN A 33 -25.30 -5.08 -73.00
C ASN A 33 -23.81 -5.34 -72.79
N LEU A 34 -22.94 -4.98 -73.75
CA LEU A 34 -21.49 -5.06 -73.57
C LEU A 34 -21.00 -4.07 -72.52
N ILE A 35 -21.47 -2.82 -72.56
CA ILE A 35 -21.09 -1.77 -71.60
C ILE A 35 -21.58 -2.13 -70.18
N TRP A 36 -22.85 -2.49 -70.02
CA TRP A 36 -23.39 -2.92 -68.72
C TRP A 36 -22.77 -4.22 -68.21
N GLY A 37 -22.45 -5.16 -69.10
CA GLY A 37 -21.70 -6.37 -68.75
C GLY A 37 -20.28 -6.05 -68.27
N SER A 38 -19.58 -5.14 -68.95
CA SER A 38 -18.23 -4.71 -68.55
C SER A 38 -18.20 -3.88 -67.26
N VAL A 39 -19.21 -3.03 -67.03
CA VAL A 39 -19.34 -2.28 -65.76
C VAL A 39 -19.68 -3.22 -64.60
N SER A 40 -20.56 -4.20 -64.81
CA SER A 40 -20.90 -5.19 -63.79
C SER A 40 -19.72 -6.11 -63.47
N LEU A 41 -18.94 -6.51 -64.49
CA LEU A 41 -17.71 -7.27 -64.30
C LEU A 41 -16.64 -6.44 -63.59
N PHE A 42 -16.51 -5.16 -63.93
CA PHE A 42 -15.59 -4.25 -63.25
C PHE A 42 -15.97 -4.06 -61.78
N LEU A 43 -17.26 -3.85 -61.47
CA LEU A 43 -17.75 -3.77 -60.09
C LEU A 43 -17.53 -5.08 -59.33
N LEU A 44 -17.82 -6.22 -59.96
CA LEU A 44 -17.58 -7.54 -59.35
C LEU A 44 -16.09 -7.77 -59.07
N LEU A 45 -15.22 -7.42 -60.01
CA LEU A 45 -13.77 -7.52 -59.83
C LEU A 45 -13.25 -6.56 -58.76
N ASN A 46 -13.83 -5.37 -58.62
CA ASN A 46 -13.49 -4.45 -57.53
C ASN A 46 -14.01 -4.95 -56.18
N VAL A 47 -15.20 -5.55 -56.11
CA VAL A 47 -15.72 -6.19 -54.90
C VAL A 47 -14.89 -7.41 -54.51
N ILE A 48 -14.46 -8.22 -55.48
CA ILE A 48 -13.55 -9.35 -55.26
C ILE A 48 -12.17 -8.83 -54.83
N ALA A 49 -11.64 -7.77 -55.45
CA ALA A 49 -10.38 -7.16 -55.05
C ALA A 49 -10.47 -6.57 -53.64
N LEU A 50 -11.57 -5.90 -53.26
CA LEU A 50 -11.85 -5.46 -51.90
C LEU A 50 -11.98 -6.64 -50.94
N TYR A 51 -12.64 -7.74 -51.35
CA TYR A 51 -12.75 -8.95 -50.55
C TYR A 51 -11.38 -9.60 -50.33
N ILE A 52 -10.53 -9.66 -51.36
CA ILE A 52 -9.17 -10.19 -51.28
C ILE A 52 -8.29 -9.27 -50.41
N LEU A 53 -8.33 -7.94 -50.60
CA LEU A 53 -7.61 -6.99 -49.75
C LEU A 53 -8.10 -7.03 -48.29
N HIS A 54 -9.39 -7.20 -48.06
CA HIS A 54 -9.96 -7.13 -46.71
C HIS A 54 -9.90 -8.45 -45.95
N PHE A 55 -9.95 -9.60 -46.64
CA PHE A 55 -10.01 -10.92 -46.01
C PHE A 55 -8.84 -11.84 -46.36
N VAL A 56 -8.29 -11.80 -47.58
CA VAL A 56 -7.17 -12.69 -47.98
C VAL A 56 -5.84 -12.12 -47.50
N ASP A 57 -5.65 -10.79 -47.53
CA ASP A 57 -4.47 -10.15 -46.94
C ASP A 57 -4.44 -10.29 -45.40
N ARG A 58 -5.62 -10.34 -44.76
CA ARG A 58 -5.77 -10.65 -43.33
C ARG A 58 -5.69 -12.13 -42.97
N SER A 59 -5.80 -13.04 -43.93
CA SER A 59 -5.85 -14.49 -43.69
C SER A 59 -4.56 -15.21 -44.08
N ASN A 60 -3.73 -14.63 -44.97
CA ASN A 60 -2.52 -15.28 -45.47
C ASN A 60 -1.23 -14.70 -44.88
N ASN A 61 -1.27 -13.51 -44.30
CA ASN A 61 -0.27 -13.02 -43.35
C ASN A 61 -0.97 -13.01 -41.99
N GLY A 62 -0.57 -13.90 -41.08
CA GLY A 62 -1.10 -13.98 -39.72
C GLY A 62 -0.74 -12.78 -38.84
N ASP A 63 -0.54 -11.61 -39.43
CA ASP A 63 -0.31 -10.37 -38.73
C ASP A 63 -1.66 -9.89 -38.19
N SER A 64 -1.96 -10.35 -36.98
CA SER A 64 -2.76 -9.57 -36.05
C SER A 64 -2.35 -8.11 -36.16
N VAL A 65 -3.30 -7.22 -36.45
CA VAL A 65 -3.05 -5.77 -36.40
C VAL A 65 -2.64 -5.45 -34.98
N THR A 66 -1.34 -5.29 -34.79
CA THR A 66 -0.71 -5.02 -33.50
C THR A 66 -0.21 -3.61 -33.58
N SER A 67 -0.71 -2.73 -32.72
CA SER A 67 -0.23 -1.36 -32.68
C SER A 67 1.07 -1.36 -31.88
N THR A 68 2.20 -1.48 -32.58
CA THR A 68 3.53 -1.43 -31.99
C THR A 68 4.11 -0.03 -32.10
N ILE A 69 4.66 0.48 -31.00
CA ILE A 69 5.35 1.76 -30.97
C ILE A 69 6.71 1.55 -30.29
N SER A 70 7.78 2.06 -30.89
CA SER A 70 9.12 2.00 -30.30
C SER A 70 9.22 2.91 -29.07
N ALA A 71 9.84 2.44 -27.99
CA ALA A 71 9.93 3.16 -26.72
C ALA A 71 10.65 4.51 -26.83
N SER A 72 11.61 4.62 -27.76
CA SER A 72 12.26 5.90 -28.11
C SER A 72 11.30 6.98 -28.64
N THR A 73 10.11 6.59 -29.11
CA THR A 73 9.04 7.52 -29.51
C THR A 73 8.01 7.80 -28.41
N LEU A 74 8.00 6.97 -27.36
CA LEU A 74 7.10 7.09 -26.20
C LEU A 74 7.76 7.79 -25.00
N SER A 75 9.09 7.78 -24.91
CA SER A 75 9.82 8.27 -23.75
C SER A 75 11.11 8.99 -24.14
N SER A 76 11.54 9.95 -23.31
CA SER A 76 12.80 10.69 -23.51
C SER A 76 14.05 9.88 -23.14
N THR A 77 13.89 8.66 -22.60
CA THR A 77 14.97 7.78 -22.12
C THR A 77 14.53 6.31 -22.24
N ASN A 78 15.29 5.51 -22.99
CA ASN A 78 14.95 4.13 -23.36
C ASN A 78 14.75 3.17 -22.17
N ALA A 79 13.84 2.20 -22.33
CA ALA A 79 13.52 1.12 -21.39
C ALA A 79 14.60 0.01 -21.36
N ASN A 80 15.87 0.37 -21.19
CA ASN A 80 17.05 -0.51 -21.34
C ASN A 80 17.07 -1.79 -20.46
N SER A 81 16.09 -1.98 -19.57
CA SER A 81 15.96 -3.15 -18.70
C SER A 81 14.77 -4.07 -19.04
N ALA A 82 13.89 -3.71 -19.97
CA ALA A 82 12.72 -4.52 -20.32
C ALA A 82 13.05 -5.57 -21.39
N SER A 83 12.56 -6.78 -21.20
CA SER A 83 12.74 -7.93 -22.09
C SER A 83 11.46 -8.26 -22.85
N GLU A 84 11.60 -8.92 -24.01
CA GLU A 84 10.46 -9.40 -24.80
C GLU A 84 9.48 -10.23 -23.95
N GLY A 85 8.19 -9.96 -24.11
CA GLY A 85 7.10 -10.58 -23.36
C GLY A 85 6.82 -9.95 -21.99
N GLN A 86 7.63 -8.99 -21.53
CA GLN A 86 7.33 -8.28 -20.28
C GLN A 86 6.29 -7.18 -20.50
N ALA A 87 5.37 -7.04 -19.55
CA ALA A 87 4.51 -5.87 -19.47
C ALA A 87 5.30 -4.64 -18.99
N VAL A 88 4.90 -3.46 -19.47
CA VAL A 88 5.53 -2.18 -19.16
C VAL A 88 4.51 -1.14 -18.70
N SER A 89 4.96 -0.17 -17.93
CA SER A 89 4.16 1.00 -17.51
C SER A 89 4.97 2.29 -17.58
N TYR A 90 4.32 3.44 -17.36
CA TYR A 90 5.00 4.71 -17.19
C TYR A 90 5.32 4.97 -15.72
N THR A 91 6.54 5.44 -15.47
CA THR A 91 6.90 6.08 -14.20
C THR A 91 6.19 7.44 -14.09
N THR A 92 6.16 8.01 -12.89
CA THR A 92 5.64 9.37 -12.66
C THR A 92 6.37 10.44 -13.48
N GLY A 93 7.62 10.18 -13.89
CA GLY A 93 8.40 11.04 -14.78
C GLY A 93 8.11 10.87 -16.27
N GLY A 94 7.16 10.00 -16.64
CA GLY A 94 6.81 9.70 -18.03
C GLY A 94 7.83 8.81 -18.76
N GLN A 95 8.68 8.09 -18.01
CA GLN A 95 9.61 7.11 -18.59
C GLN A 95 8.95 5.73 -18.63
N LEU A 96 9.21 4.96 -19.68
CA LEU A 96 8.72 3.59 -19.77
C LEU A 96 9.62 2.67 -18.94
N THR A 97 9.01 1.81 -18.12
CA THR A 97 9.72 0.82 -17.28
C THR A 97 9.07 -0.55 -17.38
N ALA A 98 9.85 -1.60 -17.16
CA ALA A 98 9.31 -2.94 -16.95
C ALA A 98 8.44 -2.97 -15.69
N GLY A 99 7.37 -3.77 -15.75
CA GLY A 99 6.41 -3.92 -14.66
C GLY A 99 5.26 -2.93 -14.70
N ALA A 100 4.15 -3.31 -14.09
CA ALA A 100 2.95 -2.50 -14.00
C ALA A 100 2.07 -2.94 -12.81
N GLY A 101 1.14 -2.06 -12.43
CA GLY A 101 0.18 -2.29 -11.35
C GLY A 101 0.84 -2.41 -9.98
N THR A 102 0.10 -2.97 -9.02
CA THR A 102 0.57 -3.15 -7.65
C THR A 102 0.72 -4.65 -7.36
N THR A 103 1.88 -5.04 -6.85
CA THR A 103 2.20 -6.44 -6.52
C THR A 103 2.72 -6.57 -5.10
N ALA A 104 2.22 -7.56 -4.36
CA ALA A 104 2.76 -7.99 -3.09
C ALA A 104 3.41 -9.38 -3.22
N TYR A 105 4.71 -9.45 -2.98
CA TYR A 105 5.50 -10.67 -2.93
C TYR A 105 5.50 -11.20 -1.50
N LEU A 106 4.66 -12.20 -1.22
CA LEU A 106 4.29 -12.59 0.15
C LEU A 106 5.37 -13.35 0.92
N ALA A 107 6.34 -13.93 0.22
CA ALA A 107 7.40 -14.73 0.82
C ALA A 107 8.77 -14.07 0.64
N ALA A 108 8.82 -12.75 0.81
CA ALA A 108 10.02 -11.98 0.53
C ALA A 108 11.19 -12.35 1.46
N ALA A 109 10.93 -12.62 2.75
CA ALA A 109 11.96 -13.02 3.72
C ALA A 109 11.71 -14.41 4.31
N SER A 110 12.79 -15.11 4.64
CA SER A 110 12.75 -16.27 5.54
C SER A 110 12.80 -15.77 6.99
N LEU A 111 11.80 -16.13 7.78
CA LEU A 111 11.68 -15.78 9.20
C LEU A 111 11.98 -17.01 10.07
N PRO A 112 12.31 -16.82 11.36
CA PRO A 112 12.42 -17.90 12.34
C PRO A 112 11.24 -18.88 12.25
N SER A 113 11.48 -20.18 12.40
CA SER A 113 10.41 -21.20 12.27
C SER A 113 9.34 -21.01 13.33
N ASP A 114 8.10 -21.44 13.05
CA ASP A 114 6.97 -21.30 14.00
C ASP A 114 7.24 -21.93 15.38
N ASP A 115 8.06 -22.97 15.45
CA ASP A 115 8.49 -23.63 16.70
C ASP A 115 9.31 -22.71 17.61
N GLN A 116 9.95 -21.68 17.06
CA GLN A 116 10.71 -20.68 17.82
C GLN A 116 9.82 -19.58 18.39
N PHE A 117 8.54 -19.52 17.99
CA PHE A 117 7.53 -18.53 18.36
C PHE A 117 7.96 -17.08 18.11
N MET A 118 7.25 -16.37 17.23
CA MET A 118 7.57 -14.97 16.90
C MET A 118 6.40 -14.04 17.22
N ALA A 119 6.58 -13.11 18.15
CA ALA A 119 5.47 -12.27 18.63
C ALA A 119 5.53 -10.81 18.18
N TYR A 120 6.70 -10.32 17.80
CA TYR A 120 6.94 -8.92 17.48
C TYR A 120 7.90 -8.79 16.31
N ILE A 121 7.62 -7.81 15.45
CA ILE A 121 8.50 -7.35 14.38
C ILE A 121 8.42 -5.83 14.29
N LYS A 122 9.56 -5.16 14.14
CA LYS A 122 9.65 -3.71 13.93
C LYS A 122 10.70 -3.37 12.88
N PHE A 123 10.51 -2.27 12.18
CA PHE A 123 11.45 -1.75 11.21
C PHE A 123 11.82 -0.29 11.47
N ALA A 124 13.00 0.09 11.01
CA ALA A 124 13.41 1.48 10.85
C ALA A 124 14.35 1.60 9.64
N PRO A 125 14.40 2.75 8.95
CA PRO A 125 15.37 2.94 7.86
C PRO A 125 16.80 2.82 8.37
N LEU A 126 17.76 2.39 7.56
CA LEU A 126 19.16 2.28 8.00
C LEU A 126 19.87 3.65 8.10
N GLY A 127 19.26 4.71 7.56
CA GLY A 127 19.77 6.08 7.68
C GLY A 127 18.67 7.11 7.50
N THR A 128 19.10 8.35 7.28
CA THR A 128 18.24 9.55 7.13
C THR A 128 18.60 10.43 5.94
N SER A 129 19.77 10.23 5.31
CA SER A 129 20.18 10.99 4.11
C SER A 129 19.31 10.74 2.88
N GLU A 130 18.80 9.52 2.72
CA GLU A 130 17.89 9.12 1.64
C GLU A 130 16.44 9.00 2.13
N THR A 131 15.49 9.19 1.20
CA THR A 131 14.06 9.01 1.48
C THR A 131 13.69 7.54 1.72
N ALA A 132 14.43 6.62 1.12
CA ALA A 132 14.25 5.19 1.29
C ALA A 132 15.58 4.45 1.09
N TYR A 133 15.70 3.27 1.67
CA TYR A 133 16.92 2.46 1.61
C TYR A 133 16.57 1.02 1.20
N ALA A 134 17.43 0.39 0.40
CA ALA A 134 17.37 -1.04 0.19
C ALA A 134 17.57 -1.84 1.50
N SER A 135 18.51 -1.36 2.35
CA SER A 135 18.79 -1.95 3.67
C SER A 135 18.11 -1.17 4.78
N ASN A 136 17.45 -1.87 5.70
CA ASN A 136 16.69 -1.31 6.82
C ASN A 136 17.03 -2.06 8.10
N ILE A 137 16.88 -1.42 9.25
CA ILE A 137 16.97 -2.09 10.55
C ILE A 137 15.69 -2.89 10.76
N VAL A 138 15.82 -4.14 11.17
CA VAL A 138 14.71 -5.00 11.61
C VAL A 138 14.97 -5.46 13.04
N SER A 139 13.92 -5.49 13.85
CA SER A 139 13.92 -6.29 15.07
C SER A 139 12.83 -7.35 15.01
N TYR A 140 13.11 -8.51 15.57
CA TYR A 140 12.12 -9.58 15.74
C TYR A 140 12.31 -10.28 17.09
N GLN A 141 11.21 -10.66 17.71
CA GLN A 141 11.21 -11.39 18.99
C GLN A 141 11.04 -12.88 18.74
N THR A 142 11.91 -13.70 19.32
CA THR A 142 11.73 -15.16 19.44
C THR A 142 11.50 -15.57 20.89
N GLY A 143 10.90 -16.74 21.11
CA GLY A 143 10.67 -17.29 22.44
C GLY A 143 9.45 -16.70 23.17
N LYS A 144 9.06 -17.36 24.27
CA LYS A 144 7.87 -17.03 25.07
C LYS A 144 8.29 -16.52 26.44
N SER A 145 7.56 -15.53 26.96
CA SER A 145 7.82 -15.00 28.30
C SER A 145 7.86 -16.12 29.36
N PRO A 146 8.86 -16.14 30.26
CA PRO A 146 9.90 -15.11 30.46
C PRO A 146 11.13 -15.22 29.53
N ASP A 147 11.29 -16.35 28.84
CA ASP A 147 12.46 -16.67 27.99
C ASP A 147 12.30 -16.10 26.57
N ILE A 148 12.24 -14.77 26.46
CA ILE A 148 12.19 -14.06 25.18
C ILE A 148 13.58 -13.56 24.78
N ASN A 149 13.87 -13.57 23.48
CA ASN A 149 15.03 -12.91 22.89
C ASN A 149 14.56 -12.01 21.75
N CYS A 150 14.92 -10.73 21.79
CA CYS A 150 14.66 -9.82 20.69
C CYS A 150 15.96 -9.47 19.98
N THR A 151 16.07 -9.91 18.73
CA THR A 151 17.22 -9.68 17.86
C THR A 151 17.03 -8.38 17.11
N VAL A 152 18.04 -7.52 17.07
CA VAL A 152 18.11 -6.37 16.14
C VAL A 152 19.18 -6.65 15.10
N THR A 153 18.86 -6.47 13.82
CA THR A 153 19.77 -6.72 12.71
C THR A 153 19.35 -5.90 11.48
N VAL A 154 19.94 -6.18 10.33
CA VAL A 154 19.65 -5.52 9.05
C VAL A 154 18.87 -6.45 8.15
N ALA A 155 17.84 -5.92 7.49
CA ALA A 155 17.09 -6.54 6.41
C ALA A 155 17.38 -5.79 5.10
N THR A 156 17.86 -6.49 4.08
CA THR A 156 18.22 -5.92 2.78
C THR A 156 17.30 -6.47 1.70
N THR A 157 16.58 -5.56 1.06
CA THR A 157 15.72 -5.84 -0.09
C THR A 157 16.57 -5.97 -1.35
N ASP A 158 16.36 -7.05 -2.09
CA ASP A 158 16.85 -7.22 -3.45
C ASP A 158 15.69 -7.00 -4.41
N ALA A 159 15.73 -5.87 -5.11
CA ALA A 159 14.68 -5.46 -6.04
C ALA A 159 14.61 -6.33 -7.30
N ASP A 160 15.68 -7.03 -7.68
CA ASP A 160 15.70 -7.87 -8.88
C ASP A 160 15.10 -9.23 -8.59
N SER A 161 15.42 -9.83 -7.44
CA SER A 161 14.87 -11.12 -7.03
C SER A 161 13.56 -11.03 -6.24
N LYS A 162 13.12 -9.81 -5.89
CA LYS A 162 11.95 -9.52 -5.04
C LYS A 162 12.01 -10.25 -3.69
N THR A 163 13.22 -10.41 -3.17
CA THR A 163 13.48 -11.05 -1.88
C THR A 163 14.05 -10.06 -0.87
N VAL A 164 14.06 -10.46 0.39
CA VAL A 164 14.62 -9.75 1.52
C VAL A 164 15.51 -10.72 2.28
N SER A 165 16.79 -10.37 2.37
CA SER A 165 17.76 -11.08 3.20
C SER A 165 17.81 -10.45 4.59
N ILE A 166 17.80 -11.27 5.64
CA ILE A 166 17.97 -10.82 7.03
C ILE A 166 19.35 -11.27 7.46
N ALA A 167 20.19 -10.32 7.88
CA ALA A 167 21.56 -10.61 8.29
C ALA A 167 21.58 -11.35 9.64
N ASP A 168 22.57 -12.23 9.80
CA ASP A 168 22.89 -12.82 11.10
C ASP A 168 23.24 -11.70 12.10
N ALA A 169 22.79 -11.86 13.34
CA ALA A 169 23.02 -10.89 14.39
C ALA A 169 24.14 -11.34 15.34
N ASP A 170 25.05 -10.42 15.66
CA ASP A 170 25.98 -10.60 16.76
C ASP A 170 25.22 -10.78 18.08
N SER A 171 25.78 -11.55 19.02
CA SER A 171 25.15 -11.78 20.33
C SER A 171 24.89 -10.48 21.11
N GLY A 172 25.71 -9.45 20.87
CA GLY A 172 25.52 -8.11 21.45
C GLY A 172 24.26 -7.40 20.96
N ASN A 173 23.69 -7.82 19.83
CA ASN A 173 22.47 -7.25 19.24
C ASN A 173 21.19 -7.98 19.69
N VAL A 174 21.30 -8.92 20.64
CA VAL A 174 20.17 -9.67 21.17
C VAL A 174 19.83 -9.16 22.57
N PHE A 175 18.62 -8.65 22.73
CA PHE A 175 18.05 -8.30 24.03
C PHE A 175 17.39 -9.53 24.65
N THR A 176 17.98 -10.08 25.71
CA THR A 176 17.40 -11.20 26.46
C THR A 176 16.40 -10.70 27.50
N GLY A 177 15.25 -11.35 27.62
CA GLY A 177 14.18 -11.00 28.56
C GLY A 177 13.45 -9.69 28.26
N SER A 178 13.69 -9.09 27.09
CA SER A 178 13.11 -7.80 26.69
C SER A 178 12.53 -7.88 25.28
N THR A 179 11.45 -7.14 25.02
CA THR A 179 10.89 -6.99 23.67
C THR A 179 11.23 -5.61 23.12
N VAL A 180 11.77 -5.53 21.90
CA VAL A 180 11.89 -4.25 21.17
C VAL A 180 10.51 -3.83 20.69
N LYS A 181 10.00 -2.72 21.23
CA LYS A 181 8.67 -2.16 20.94
C LYS A 181 8.70 -1.03 19.92
N GLY A 182 9.85 -0.40 19.71
CA GLY A 182 10.05 0.66 18.74
C GLY A 182 11.50 0.79 18.31
N LEU A 183 11.69 1.26 17.08
CA LEU A 183 12.99 1.58 16.49
C LEU A 183 12.87 2.97 15.87
N ALA A 184 13.88 3.82 16.07
CA ALA A 184 13.96 5.12 15.41
C ALA A 184 15.39 5.39 14.97
N THR A 185 15.57 5.67 13.68
CA THR A 185 16.87 6.05 13.12
C THR A 185 17.04 7.56 13.21
N LEU A 186 18.11 7.99 13.87
CA LEU A 186 18.37 9.40 14.16
C LEU A 186 19.30 10.01 13.12
N SER A 187 20.31 9.26 12.66
CA SER A 187 21.20 9.66 11.57
C SER A 187 21.70 8.42 10.83
N ASP A 188 22.53 8.61 9.81
CA ASP A 188 23.17 7.51 9.07
C ASP A 188 24.18 6.71 9.93
N SER A 189 24.42 7.14 11.17
CA SER A 189 25.36 6.50 12.12
C SER A 189 24.71 6.08 13.44
N LEU A 190 23.44 6.43 13.67
CA LEU A 190 22.79 6.27 14.97
C LEU A 190 21.31 5.97 14.84
N ALA A 191 20.86 4.94 15.55
CA ALA A 191 19.47 4.64 15.82
C ALA A 191 19.26 4.40 17.33
N ILE A 192 17.99 4.29 17.73
CA ILE A 192 17.56 3.98 19.09
C ILE A 192 16.58 2.82 19.06
N ALA A 193 16.79 1.87 19.97
CA ALA A 193 15.84 0.81 20.27
C ALA A 193 15.10 1.12 21.56
N LEU A 194 13.77 1.11 21.50
CA LEU A 194 12.88 1.15 22.65
C LEU A 194 12.55 -0.29 23.05
N THR A 195 12.86 -0.69 24.27
CA THR A 195 12.59 -2.03 24.78
C THR A 195 11.68 -1.99 26.00
N THR A 196 10.90 -3.04 26.19
CA THR A 196 10.10 -3.24 27.40
C THR A 196 10.45 -4.54 28.07
N VAL A 197 10.53 -4.49 29.40
CA VAL A 197 10.69 -5.66 30.27
C VAL A 197 9.43 -5.80 31.11
N THR A 198 8.74 -6.93 30.99
CA THR A 198 7.61 -7.28 31.84
C THR A 198 8.15 -7.99 33.09
N SER A 199 7.80 -7.49 34.27
CA SER A 199 8.20 -8.11 35.54
C SER A 199 7.55 -9.49 35.70
N SER A 200 8.09 -10.28 36.63
CA SER A 200 7.57 -11.62 36.94
C SER A 200 6.14 -11.63 37.49
N ASP A 201 5.63 -10.49 37.99
CA ASP A 201 4.23 -10.36 38.42
C ASP A 201 3.25 -10.19 37.25
N GLY A 202 3.76 -9.92 36.04
CA GLY A 202 2.97 -9.74 34.82
C GLY A 202 2.18 -8.41 34.75
N LEU A 203 2.32 -7.54 35.74
CA LEU A 203 1.58 -6.29 35.91
C LEU A 203 2.48 -5.05 35.73
N SER A 204 3.75 -5.12 36.14
CA SER A 204 4.69 -4.03 35.95
C SER A 204 5.46 -4.18 34.64
N VAL A 205 5.48 -3.12 33.84
CA VAL A 205 6.32 -3.02 32.64
C VAL A 205 7.25 -1.83 32.78
N THR A 206 8.54 -2.06 32.55
CA THR A 206 9.56 -1.01 32.52
C THR A 206 10.01 -0.80 31.09
N THR A 207 10.13 0.46 30.67
CA THR A 207 10.54 0.85 29.32
C THR A 207 11.96 1.41 29.36
N TYR A 208 12.82 0.89 28.50
CA TYR A 208 14.21 1.31 28.34
C TYR A 208 14.48 1.80 26.93
N VAL A 209 15.48 2.66 26.79
CA VAL A 209 16.04 3.09 25.50
C VAL A 209 17.50 2.69 25.40
N THR A 210 17.93 2.24 24.24
CA THR A 210 19.30 1.79 23.98
C THR A 210 19.79 2.35 22.65
N PRO A 211 20.97 3.01 22.60
CA PRO A 211 21.58 3.42 21.34
C PRO A 211 21.97 2.21 20.48
N VAL A 212 21.87 2.39 19.17
CA VAL A 212 22.31 1.44 18.15
C VAL A 212 23.21 2.19 17.19
N THR A 213 24.49 1.81 17.14
CA THR A 213 25.44 2.40 16.18
C THR A 213 25.23 1.76 14.81
N ILE A 214 25.30 2.56 13.76
CA ILE A 214 25.20 2.13 12.37
C ILE A 214 26.57 2.36 11.72
N ASN A 215 27.15 1.32 11.14
CA ASN A 215 28.47 1.35 10.51
C ASN A 215 28.44 0.59 9.18
N ASP A 216 28.58 1.30 8.05
CA ASP A 216 28.76 0.71 6.73
C ASP A 216 27.81 -0.47 6.41
N GLY A 217 26.50 -0.28 6.64
CA GLY A 217 25.51 -1.32 6.36
C GLY A 217 25.26 -2.31 7.49
N SER A 218 26.03 -2.25 8.58
CA SER A 218 25.89 -3.09 9.79
C SER A 218 25.43 -2.28 11.00
N ILE A 219 24.96 -2.95 12.04
CA ILE A 219 24.51 -2.32 13.28
C ILE A 219 25.09 -2.98 14.53
N ALA A 220 25.31 -2.18 15.57
CA ALA A 220 25.81 -2.62 16.87
C ALA A 220 25.02 -1.98 18.02
N VAL A 221 24.30 -2.79 18.78
CA VAL A 221 23.51 -2.36 19.94
C VAL A 221 24.43 -2.05 21.11
N GLN A 222 24.29 -0.86 21.69
CA GLN A 222 25.11 -0.37 22.81
C GLN A 222 24.44 -0.67 24.15
N GLN A 223 24.26 -1.95 24.50
CA GLN A 223 23.52 -2.36 25.70
C GLN A 223 24.09 -1.80 27.02
N SER A 224 25.38 -1.47 27.07
CA SER A 224 25.98 -0.81 28.25
C SER A 224 25.50 0.64 28.45
N GLN A 225 24.86 1.24 27.45
CA GLN A 225 24.31 2.59 27.45
C GLN A 225 22.77 2.61 27.59
N THR A 226 22.17 1.47 27.94
CA THR A 226 20.72 1.39 28.15
C THR A 226 20.29 2.26 29.34
N VAL A 227 19.25 3.08 29.14
CA VAL A 227 18.70 3.96 30.18
C VAL A 227 17.21 3.70 30.36
N GLU A 228 16.75 3.68 31.61
CA GLU A 228 15.32 3.60 31.94
C GLU A 228 14.61 4.89 31.55
N ALA A 229 13.54 4.78 30.76
CA ALA A 229 12.72 5.92 30.36
C ALA A 229 11.49 6.10 31.28
N THR A 230 10.81 5.00 31.60
CA THR A 230 9.67 4.99 32.53
C THR A 230 9.48 3.61 33.14
N ASN A 231 8.80 3.57 34.30
CA ASN A 231 8.50 2.36 35.04
C ASN A 231 7.00 2.26 35.36
N THR A 232 6.48 1.03 35.32
CA THR A 232 5.05 0.71 35.45
C THR A 232 4.20 1.43 34.40
N SER A 233 4.75 1.49 33.19
CA SER A 233 4.13 2.05 32.00
C SER A 233 4.79 1.49 30.75
N THR A 234 4.00 1.36 29.68
CA THR A 234 4.49 0.92 28.38
C THR A 234 4.54 2.09 27.40
N SER A 235 5.53 2.07 26.52
CA SER A 235 5.50 2.85 25.28
C SER A 235 5.88 1.97 24.09
N THR A 236 5.34 2.32 22.94
CA THR A 236 5.70 1.79 21.63
C THR A 236 6.07 2.91 20.65
N PHE A 237 5.99 4.17 21.07
CA PHE A 237 6.01 5.33 20.19
C PHE A 237 7.25 6.17 20.39
N ILE A 238 8.18 6.03 19.45
CA ILE A 238 9.45 6.73 19.41
C ILE A 238 9.67 7.29 18.01
N THR A 239 10.23 8.49 17.91
CA THR A 239 10.55 9.12 16.62
C THR A 239 11.86 9.89 16.69
N ARG A 240 12.42 10.20 15.53
CA ARG A 240 13.55 11.12 15.38
C ARG A 240 13.10 12.57 15.60
N VAL A 241 13.91 13.34 16.33
CA VAL A 241 13.82 14.80 16.45
C VAL A 241 14.98 15.49 15.74
N SER A 242 16.17 14.91 15.85
CA SER A 242 17.42 15.40 15.26
C SER A 242 18.38 14.24 15.02
N ASP A 243 19.60 14.52 14.53
CA ASP A 243 20.65 13.51 14.33
C ASP A 243 21.06 12.80 15.63
N THR A 244 20.80 13.41 16.78
CA THR A 244 21.20 12.91 18.10
C THR A 244 20.04 12.87 19.10
N SER A 245 18.84 13.27 18.71
CA SER A 245 17.70 13.39 19.62
C SER A 245 16.46 12.68 19.09
N PHE A 246 15.68 12.14 20.03
CA PHE A 246 14.46 11.40 19.76
C PHE A 246 13.36 11.83 20.73
N ALA A 247 12.10 11.68 20.33
CA ALA A 247 10.97 11.90 21.21
C ALA A 247 10.31 10.58 21.56
N LEU A 248 9.87 10.48 22.82
CA LEU A 248 9.18 9.33 23.38
C LEU A 248 7.90 9.82 24.05
N VAL A 249 6.80 9.15 23.78
CA VAL A 249 5.52 9.39 24.47
C VAL A 249 5.11 8.15 25.25
N TYR A 250 4.63 8.35 26.47
CA TYR A 250 4.30 7.26 27.38
C TYR A 250 3.26 7.73 28.39
N TYR A 251 2.54 6.79 29.01
CA TYR A 251 1.75 7.10 30.19
C TYR A 251 2.67 7.25 31.40
N GLU A 252 2.36 8.12 32.35
CA GLU A 252 2.99 7.97 33.66
C GLU A 252 2.56 6.64 34.33
N SER A 253 3.16 6.31 35.47
CA SER A 253 2.87 5.07 36.19
C SER A 253 1.37 4.85 36.38
N TYR A 254 0.87 3.68 35.98
CA TYR A 254 -0.54 3.29 36.17
C TYR A 254 -0.95 3.17 37.65
N LEU A 255 0.01 3.29 38.58
CA LEU A 255 -0.25 3.37 40.02
C LEU A 255 -0.75 4.75 40.45
N ASN A 256 -0.65 5.76 39.59
CA ASN A 256 -1.19 7.10 39.83
C ASN A 256 -2.68 7.14 39.44
N THR A 257 -3.47 7.93 40.15
CA THR A 257 -4.89 8.14 39.82
C THR A 257 -5.31 9.58 40.13
N PRO A 258 -5.71 10.38 39.11
CA PRO A 258 -5.61 10.05 37.69
C PRO A 258 -4.15 9.93 37.23
N TYR A 259 -3.92 9.35 36.07
CA TYR A 259 -2.59 9.30 35.44
C TYR A 259 -2.60 10.05 34.09
N TYR A 260 -1.49 10.64 33.70
CA TYR A 260 -1.35 11.48 32.51
C TYR A 260 -0.48 10.86 31.43
N GLN A 261 -0.60 11.38 30.21
CA GLN A 261 0.29 11.09 29.10
C GLN A 261 1.42 12.12 29.12
N ARG A 262 2.64 11.67 28.82
CA ARG A 262 3.86 12.46 28.91
C ARG A 262 4.66 12.32 27.64
N ILE A 263 5.26 13.42 27.21
CA ILE A 263 6.31 13.46 26.19
C ILE A 263 7.64 13.83 26.84
N VAL A 264 8.71 13.17 26.42
CA VAL A 264 10.10 13.54 26.71
C VAL A 264 10.92 13.55 25.43
N VAL A 265 11.97 14.36 25.40
CA VAL A 265 13.01 14.29 24.37
C VAL A 265 14.27 13.71 25.00
N GLY A 266 14.76 12.61 24.43
CA GLY A 266 16.05 12.04 24.75
C GLY A 266 17.12 12.57 23.80
N THR A 267 18.32 12.80 24.31
CA THR A 267 19.51 13.17 23.52
C THR A 267 20.62 12.17 23.80
N VAL A 268 21.23 11.68 22.72
CA VAL A 268 22.37 10.77 22.73
C VAL A 268 23.65 11.59 22.57
N SER A 269 24.54 11.48 23.56
CA SER A 269 25.87 12.09 23.49
C SER A 269 26.82 11.27 22.62
N ASN A 270 27.96 11.86 22.24
CA ASN A 270 28.96 11.18 21.40
C ASN A 270 29.53 9.88 22.00
N ASP A 271 29.46 9.71 23.32
CA ASP A 271 29.87 8.50 24.02
C ASP A 271 28.76 7.44 24.11
N GLY A 272 27.59 7.72 23.53
CA GLY A 272 26.40 6.89 23.58
C GLY A 272 25.52 7.11 24.80
N SER A 273 25.92 7.95 25.77
CA SER A 273 25.09 8.20 26.95
C SER A 273 23.80 8.94 26.57
N ILE A 274 22.69 8.55 27.21
CA ILE A 274 21.37 9.15 26.98
C ILE A 274 20.99 10.06 28.16
N SER A 275 20.55 11.28 27.85
CA SER A 275 19.91 12.19 28.80
C SER A 275 18.50 12.55 28.34
N PHE A 276 17.57 12.70 29.27
CA PHE A 276 16.19 13.12 28.98
C PHE A 276 15.94 14.58 29.38
N SER A 277 15.08 15.26 28.62
CA SER A 277 14.46 16.52 29.01
C SER A 277 13.55 16.34 30.23
N GLU A 278 13.10 17.45 30.81
CA GLU A 278 11.89 17.41 31.64
C GLU A 278 10.72 16.91 30.80
N TYR A 279 9.82 16.15 31.42
CA TYR A 279 8.61 15.68 30.76
C TYR A 279 7.61 16.83 30.63
N LEU A 280 6.76 16.76 29.61
CA LEU A 280 5.59 17.63 29.47
C LEU A 280 4.34 16.76 29.37
N GLU A 281 3.33 17.11 30.15
CA GLU A 281 2.02 16.47 30.12
C GLU A 281 1.18 17.05 28.98
N PHE A 282 0.37 16.21 28.34
CA PHE A 282 -0.55 16.61 27.29
C PHE A 282 -1.85 15.82 27.39
N GLY A 283 -2.90 16.29 26.71
CA GLY A 283 -4.20 15.63 26.71
C GLY A 283 -4.91 15.65 28.06
N ASN A 284 -5.88 14.75 28.22
CA ASN A 284 -6.70 14.67 29.41
C ASN A 284 -6.18 13.62 30.39
N ALA A 285 -6.41 13.89 31.67
CA ALA A 285 -6.12 12.95 32.74
C ALA A 285 -6.91 11.64 32.54
N ASN A 286 -6.22 10.51 32.62
CA ASN A 286 -6.86 9.19 32.56
C ASN A 286 -7.49 8.82 33.90
N GLY A 287 -8.74 8.36 33.81
CA GLY A 287 -9.56 7.98 34.95
C GLY A 287 -10.88 7.40 34.46
N ALA A 288 -11.94 8.20 34.44
CA ALA A 288 -13.23 7.82 33.82
C ALA A 288 -13.18 7.87 32.28
N THR A 289 -12.23 8.60 31.71
CA THR A 289 -11.92 8.66 30.27
C THR A 289 -10.52 8.18 30.02
N PHE A 290 -10.27 7.64 28.82
CA PHE A 290 -8.95 7.21 28.39
C PHE A 290 -8.47 8.06 27.21
N THR A 291 -7.51 8.94 27.45
CA THR A 291 -6.72 9.58 26.42
C THR A 291 -5.74 8.59 25.83
N GLN A 292 -5.83 8.47 24.51
CA GLN A 292 -4.98 7.66 23.66
C GLN A 292 -4.11 8.60 22.80
N TYR A 293 -2.97 8.10 22.36
CA TYR A 293 -2.02 8.86 21.56
C TYR A 293 -1.38 8.00 20.49
N GLY A 294 -0.66 8.65 19.59
CA GLY A 294 0.09 8.00 18.52
C GLY A 294 1.56 8.36 18.48
N THR A 295 2.19 7.99 17.38
CA THR A 295 3.61 8.26 17.12
C THR A 295 3.87 9.78 17.11
N PRO A 296 4.81 10.29 17.93
CA PRO A 296 5.22 11.70 17.86
C PRO A 296 5.93 11.97 16.51
N GLN A 297 5.95 13.22 16.05
CA GLN A 297 6.73 13.63 14.87
C GLN A 297 7.46 14.93 15.09
N SER A 298 8.69 15.01 14.58
CA SER A 298 9.37 16.30 14.43
C SER A 298 8.73 17.11 13.30
N VAL A 299 8.58 18.41 13.54
CA VAL A 299 8.17 19.38 12.53
C VAL A 299 9.14 20.55 12.58
N PHE A 300 9.28 21.21 11.42
CA PHE A 300 10.27 22.25 11.14
C PHE A 300 11.71 21.74 11.12
N ASN A 301 12.55 22.47 10.35
CA ASN A 301 13.99 22.20 10.28
C ASN A 301 14.70 22.47 11.60
N SER A 302 14.08 23.22 12.52
CA SER A 302 14.62 23.40 13.86
C SER A 302 14.42 22.09 14.62
N SER A 303 15.54 21.44 14.97
CA SER A 303 15.65 20.16 15.68
C SER A 303 15.08 20.14 17.11
N ASN A 304 14.01 20.88 17.36
CA ASN A 304 13.48 21.13 18.69
C ASN A 304 11.95 21.12 18.77
N THR A 305 11.20 21.01 17.66
CA THR A 305 9.74 21.00 17.71
C THR A 305 9.19 19.60 17.46
N VAL A 306 8.27 19.16 18.32
CA VAL A 306 7.64 17.85 18.26
C VAL A 306 6.13 18.00 18.39
N THR A 307 5.39 17.23 17.59
CA THR A 307 3.93 17.16 17.64
C THR A 307 3.49 15.73 17.98
N VAL A 308 2.38 15.61 18.72
CA VAL A 308 1.84 14.33 19.19
C VAL A 308 0.35 14.28 18.86
N PRO A 309 -0.11 13.30 18.05
CA PRO A 309 -1.53 13.06 17.88
C PRO A 309 -2.12 12.39 19.13
N TRP A 310 -3.25 12.89 19.59
CA TRP A 310 -3.98 12.33 20.72
C TRP A 310 -5.49 12.50 20.57
N TYR A 311 -6.26 11.65 21.24
CA TYR A 311 -7.72 11.73 21.27
C TYR A 311 -8.24 11.16 22.59
N VAL A 312 -9.53 11.35 22.88
CA VAL A 312 -10.21 10.71 24.01
C VAL A 312 -11.07 9.56 23.50
N GLU A 313 -10.81 8.36 23.99
CA GLU A 313 -11.66 7.20 23.74
C GLU A 313 -13.04 7.42 24.39
N ALA A 314 -14.09 7.38 23.57
CA ALA A 314 -15.46 7.48 24.07
C ALA A 314 -15.78 6.23 24.91
N SER A 315 -15.87 6.39 26.24
CA SER A 315 -16.18 5.30 27.17
C SER A 315 -17.51 4.63 26.80
N THR A 316 -17.47 3.42 26.25
CA THR A 316 -18.70 2.62 25.98
C THR A 316 -18.67 1.21 26.57
N THR A 317 -17.63 0.82 27.30
CA THR A 317 -17.44 -0.59 27.72
C THR A 317 -17.24 -0.78 29.21
N SER A 318 -18.27 -0.51 30.00
CA SER A 318 -18.70 -1.51 30.98
C SER A 318 -20.18 -1.33 31.28
N SER A 319 -20.94 -2.43 31.36
CA SER A 319 -22.36 -2.43 31.77
C SER A 319 -22.58 -1.94 33.21
N ASN A 320 -21.52 -1.55 33.91
CA ASN A 320 -21.53 -0.98 35.25
C ASN A 320 -21.00 0.47 35.31
N ASP A 321 -20.57 1.07 34.20
CA ASP A 321 -20.03 2.43 34.22
C ASP A 321 -21.13 3.45 33.87
N THR A 322 -21.78 3.98 34.91
CA THR A 322 -22.79 5.04 34.79
C THR A 322 -22.17 6.43 34.62
N THR A 323 -20.85 6.54 34.45
CA THR A 323 -20.18 7.84 34.29
C THR A 323 -19.91 8.11 32.81
N SER A 324 -20.80 8.87 32.18
CA SER A 324 -20.50 9.49 30.88
C SER A 324 -19.22 10.32 30.99
N SER A 325 -18.31 10.22 30.03
CA SER A 325 -17.14 11.11 29.94
C SER A 325 -17.55 12.56 30.18
N SER A 326 -16.94 13.25 31.13
CA SER A 326 -17.20 14.69 31.36
C SER A 326 -16.61 15.57 30.25
N VAL A 327 -15.71 15.01 29.43
CA VAL A 327 -14.91 15.71 28.41
C VAL A 327 -15.59 15.69 27.02
N GLY A 328 -16.48 14.73 26.75
CA GLY A 328 -17.08 14.55 25.42
C GLY A 328 -16.07 14.08 24.36
N ASN A 329 -16.52 13.91 23.12
CA ASN A 329 -15.63 13.62 22.00
C ASN A 329 -14.86 14.91 21.61
N VAL A 330 -13.54 14.89 21.78
CA VAL A 330 -12.65 16.01 21.40
C VAL A 330 -12.16 15.93 19.96
N GLY A 331 -12.45 14.82 19.26
CA GLY A 331 -11.90 14.50 17.95
C GLY A 331 -10.43 14.13 17.98
N LEU A 332 -9.71 14.36 16.87
CA LEU A 332 -8.26 14.15 16.77
C LEU A 332 -7.51 15.45 17.06
N CYS A 333 -6.76 15.48 18.15
CA CYS A 333 -5.94 16.61 18.57
C CYS A 333 -4.47 16.44 18.19
N LEU A 334 -3.79 17.55 17.90
CA LEU A 334 -2.35 17.64 17.70
C LEU A 334 -1.74 18.59 18.72
N PHE A 335 -1.11 18.01 19.73
CA PHE A 335 -0.34 18.73 20.73
C PHE A 335 1.05 19.02 20.18
N THR A 336 1.51 20.28 20.19
CA THR A 336 2.82 20.67 19.66
C THR A 336 3.65 21.37 20.72
N ALA A 337 4.87 20.90 20.95
CA ALA A 337 5.80 21.44 21.92
C ALA A 337 7.17 21.75 21.28
N SER A 338 7.87 22.69 21.88
CA SER A 338 9.25 23.04 21.52
C SER A 338 10.20 22.80 22.70
N LEU A 339 11.40 22.32 22.40
CA LEU A 339 12.47 22.08 23.35
C LEU A 339 13.40 23.30 23.39
N SER A 340 13.66 23.81 24.59
CA SER A 340 14.70 24.81 24.87
C SER A 340 15.35 24.48 26.20
N ASP A 341 16.69 24.42 26.24
CA ASP A 341 17.47 24.20 27.47
C ASP A 341 16.99 22.99 28.31
N ASN A 342 16.68 21.86 27.65
CA ASN A 342 16.12 20.64 28.25
C ASN A 342 14.69 20.75 28.83
N THR A 343 13.99 21.86 28.60
CA THR A 343 12.58 22.02 28.97
C THR A 343 11.70 22.01 27.73
N LEU A 344 10.67 21.16 27.74
CA LEU A 344 9.61 21.16 26.73
C LEU A 344 8.55 22.19 27.11
N THR A 345 8.17 23.05 26.16
CA THR A 345 7.10 24.04 26.33
C THR A 345 6.06 23.87 25.23
N GLU A 346 4.79 23.78 25.62
CA GLU A 346 3.68 23.76 24.66
C GLU A 346 3.67 25.05 23.82
N THR A 347 3.54 24.86 22.50
CA THR A 347 3.47 25.93 21.50
C THR A 347 2.11 26.03 20.85
N GLY A 348 1.32 24.97 20.89
CA GLY A 348 -0.09 25.00 20.53
C GLY A 348 -0.72 23.62 20.46
N GLU A 349 -2.05 23.63 20.45
CA GLU A 349 -2.88 22.45 20.28
C GLU A 349 -4.05 22.77 19.35
N VAL A 350 -4.35 21.87 18.42
CA VAL A 350 -5.48 22.00 17.49
C VAL A 350 -6.16 20.66 17.36
N CYS A 351 -7.49 20.64 17.46
CA CYS A 351 -8.30 19.44 17.29
C CYS A 351 -9.20 19.53 16.05
N ASP A 352 -9.27 18.43 15.31
CA ASP A 352 -10.28 18.19 14.29
C ASP A 352 -11.43 17.38 14.91
N THR A 353 -12.55 18.05 15.17
CA THR A 353 -13.76 17.45 15.75
C THR A 353 -14.64 16.75 14.73
N THR A 354 -14.28 16.78 13.44
CA THR A 354 -15.03 16.11 12.37
C THR A 354 -14.69 14.62 12.26
N VAL A 355 -13.56 14.21 12.85
CA VAL A 355 -13.08 12.83 12.90
C VAL A 355 -13.13 12.31 14.34
N SER A 356 -13.20 11.00 14.50
CA SER A 356 -13.23 10.35 15.82
C SER A 356 -12.40 9.07 15.79
N PRO A 357 -11.07 9.17 16.03
CA PRO A 357 -10.18 8.02 15.98
C PRO A 357 -10.61 6.87 16.90
N ALA A 358 -10.31 5.66 16.44
CA ALA A 358 -10.32 4.41 17.19
C ALA A 358 -8.93 3.79 17.12
N TYR A 359 -8.48 3.28 18.26
CA TYR A 359 -7.17 2.69 18.46
C TYR A 359 -6.00 3.67 18.23
N TYR A 360 -4.78 3.14 18.24
CA TYR A 360 -3.58 3.96 18.12
C TYR A 360 -3.41 4.58 16.74
N ILE A 361 -2.72 5.71 16.72
CA ILE A 361 -2.47 6.53 15.53
C ILE A 361 -0.99 6.40 15.15
N ASP A 362 -0.69 6.23 13.87
CA ASP A 362 0.68 6.40 13.37
C ASP A 362 0.80 7.69 12.57
N SER A 363 2.03 8.14 12.42
CA SER A 363 2.34 9.39 11.75
C SER A 363 3.64 9.27 10.97
N ALA A 364 3.77 10.05 9.90
CA ALA A 364 4.99 10.13 9.11
C ALA A 364 5.27 11.56 8.66
N LYS A 365 6.51 11.99 8.77
CA LYS A 365 6.98 13.29 8.28
C LYS A 365 7.10 13.25 6.75
N ILE A 366 6.24 13.99 6.05
CA ILE A 366 6.29 14.18 4.59
C ILE A 366 7.33 15.23 4.23
N SER A 367 7.34 16.33 4.99
CA SER A 367 8.26 17.44 4.81
C SER A 367 8.46 18.16 6.14
N GLU A 368 9.23 19.24 6.12
CA GLU A 368 9.46 20.09 7.30
C GLU A 368 8.19 20.73 7.84
N THR A 369 7.11 20.80 7.07
CA THR A 369 5.86 21.42 7.50
C THR A 369 4.65 20.53 7.29
N VAL A 370 4.83 19.28 6.87
CA VAL A 370 3.71 18.39 6.54
C VAL A 370 3.94 17.03 7.15
N ILE A 371 2.90 16.51 7.83
CA ILE A 371 2.86 15.13 8.30
C ILE A 371 1.62 14.44 7.73
N ALA A 372 1.72 13.12 7.55
CA ALA A 372 0.58 12.23 7.40
C ALA A 372 0.22 11.61 8.74
N LEU A 373 -1.07 11.38 8.97
CA LEU A 373 -1.61 10.63 10.11
C LEU A 373 -2.45 9.48 9.56
N SER A 374 -2.28 8.27 10.08
CA SER A 374 -3.14 7.12 9.78
C SER A 374 -3.83 6.61 11.04
N TYR A 375 -5.14 6.42 10.97
CA TYR A 375 -5.97 5.99 12.08
C TYR A 375 -7.28 5.37 11.58
N PHE A 376 -7.92 4.53 12.39
CA PHE A 376 -9.29 4.10 12.10
C PHE A 376 -10.26 5.15 12.64
N ASP A 377 -11.29 5.50 11.88
CA ASP A 377 -12.19 6.59 12.24
C ASP A 377 -13.62 6.10 12.46
N THR A 378 -14.10 6.18 13.70
CA THR A 378 -15.46 5.78 14.06
C THR A 378 -16.54 6.65 13.41
N ALA A 379 -16.22 7.91 13.07
CA ALA A 379 -17.15 8.77 12.32
C ALA A 379 -17.40 8.26 10.90
N ASN A 380 -16.45 7.50 10.34
CA ASN A 380 -16.51 6.87 9.03
C ASN A 380 -16.67 5.35 9.13
N ASN A 381 -17.50 4.86 10.08
CA ASN A 381 -17.77 3.44 10.29
C ASN A 381 -16.50 2.59 10.52
N TYR A 382 -15.53 3.12 11.27
CA TYR A 382 -14.25 2.48 11.55
C TYR A 382 -13.38 2.25 10.30
N ALA A 383 -13.63 2.97 9.20
CA ALA A 383 -12.72 2.95 8.05
C ALA A 383 -11.35 3.51 8.42
N LEU A 384 -10.30 2.97 7.81
CA LEU A 384 -8.97 3.57 7.81
C LEU A 384 -9.04 4.93 7.11
N THR A 385 -8.57 5.95 7.81
CA THR A 385 -8.47 7.32 7.32
C THR A 385 -7.01 7.76 7.37
N VAL A 386 -6.58 8.42 6.30
CA VAL A 386 -5.27 9.06 6.19
C VAL A 386 -5.47 10.56 6.08
N SER A 387 -4.94 11.34 7.01
CA SER A 387 -5.04 12.81 7.01
C SER A 387 -3.69 13.45 6.73
N LEU A 388 -3.69 14.53 5.95
CA LEU A 388 -2.54 15.42 5.80
C LEU A 388 -2.71 16.65 6.67
N VAL A 389 -1.67 16.99 7.42
CA VAL A 389 -1.62 18.16 8.30
C VAL A 389 -0.44 19.03 7.91
N GLU A 390 -0.72 20.31 7.73
CA GLU A 390 0.27 21.34 7.42
C GLU A 390 0.52 22.23 8.64
N PHE A 391 1.78 22.56 8.89
CA PHE A 391 2.22 23.43 9.96
C PHE A 391 2.62 24.79 9.41
N SER A 392 2.04 25.86 9.97
CA SER A 392 2.39 27.22 9.57
C SER A 392 3.83 27.55 9.99
N THR A 393 4.68 27.92 9.04
CA THR A 393 6.06 28.41 9.32
C THR A 393 6.09 29.72 10.10
N ILE A 394 4.96 30.44 10.18
CA ILE A 394 4.85 31.71 10.90
C ILE A 394 4.29 31.49 12.31
N LYS A 395 3.21 30.71 12.44
CA LYS A 395 2.50 30.53 13.71
C LYS A 395 2.89 29.27 14.48
N GLY A 396 3.56 28.31 13.85
CA GLY A 396 3.81 26.99 14.42
C GLY A 396 2.57 26.08 14.45
N SER A 397 1.37 26.63 14.34
CA SER A 397 0.11 25.91 14.52
C SER A 397 -0.17 24.90 13.39
N PRO A 398 -0.60 23.67 13.71
CA PRO A 398 -1.08 22.70 12.73
C PRO A 398 -2.42 23.11 12.10
N THR A 399 -2.68 22.62 10.89
CA THR A 399 -3.94 22.76 10.17
C THR A 399 -4.21 21.48 9.40
N PHE A 400 -5.33 20.81 9.70
CA PHE A 400 -5.80 19.65 8.94
C PHE A 400 -6.22 20.11 7.53
N ARG A 401 -5.65 19.50 6.50
CA ARG A 401 -5.80 19.95 5.10
C ARG A 401 -6.77 19.08 4.33
N SER A 402 -6.51 17.79 4.34
CA SER A 402 -7.27 16.79 3.60
C SER A 402 -7.28 15.48 4.37
N SER A 403 -8.26 14.65 4.05
CA SER A 403 -8.32 13.27 4.47
C SER A 403 -8.73 12.39 3.29
N TYR A 404 -8.26 11.15 3.31
CA TYR A 404 -8.69 10.11 2.40
C TYR A 404 -9.22 8.95 3.25
N VAL A 405 -10.47 8.57 3.00
CA VAL A 405 -11.13 7.43 3.64
C VAL A 405 -10.96 6.21 2.74
N VAL A 406 -10.42 5.12 3.29
CA VAL A 406 -10.24 3.86 2.58
C VAL A 406 -11.52 3.03 2.72
N ASP A 407 -12.42 3.15 1.74
CA ASP A 407 -13.73 2.48 1.79
C ASP A 407 -13.61 0.95 1.85
N GLU A 408 -12.55 0.37 1.28
CA GLU A 408 -12.28 -1.08 1.29
C GLU A 408 -11.84 -1.60 2.69
N SER A 409 -11.83 -0.73 3.70
CA SER A 409 -11.48 -1.05 5.09
C SER A 409 -12.63 -0.86 6.09
N VAL A 410 -13.81 -0.46 5.62
CA VAL A 410 -14.98 -0.19 6.48
C VAL A 410 -15.33 -1.39 7.35
N GLY A 411 -15.42 -1.16 8.67
CA GLY A 411 -15.84 -2.17 9.65
C GLY A 411 -15.09 -2.04 10.97
N ALA A 412 -15.70 -2.52 12.05
CA ALA A 412 -15.02 -2.63 13.34
C ALA A 412 -14.23 -3.94 13.42
N ILE A 413 -13.17 -3.97 14.22
CA ILE A 413 -12.47 -5.21 14.57
C ILE A 413 -12.85 -5.59 16.00
N ASP A 414 -13.37 -6.79 16.18
CA ASP A 414 -13.59 -7.39 17.49
C ASP A 414 -12.36 -8.23 17.87
N PHE A 415 -11.65 -7.79 18.92
CA PHE A 415 -10.46 -8.46 19.44
C PHE A 415 -10.77 -9.41 20.61
N GLY A 416 -12.04 -9.62 20.94
CA GLY A 416 -12.47 -10.35 22.12
C GLY A 416 -12.22 -9.57 23.42
N SER A 417 -12.71 -10.11 24.54
CA SER A 417 -12.67 -9.44 25.86
C SER A 417 -11.33 -9.56 26.59
N ALA A 418 -10.33 -10.22 26.01
CA ALA A 418 -9.20 -10.75 26.78
C ALA A 418 -7.95 -9.87 26.81
N PHE A 419 -7.72 -8.94 25.85
CA PHE A 419 -6.44 -8.22 25.80
C PHE A 419 -6.55 -6.80 25.24
N GLY A 420 -5.95 -5.83 25.94
CA GLY A 420 -5.78 -4.43 25.54
C GLY A 420 -4.79 -4.24 24.38
N PHE A 421 -4.97 -5.02 23.31
CA PHE A 421 -4.27 -4.83 22.04
C PHE A 421 -5.01 -3.77 21.23
N TYR A 422 -4.29 -2.73 20.82
CA TYR A 422 -4.82 -1.67 19.97
C TYR A 422 -4.10 -1.75 18.61
N PRO A 423 -4.80 -2.08 17.51
CA PRO A 423 -4.19 -2.04 16.17
C PRO A 423 -3.71 -0.63 15.88
N THR A 424 -2.55 -0.52 15.23
CA THR A 424 -2.02 0.75 14.74
C THR A 424 -1.85 0.62 13.23
N PRO A 425 -2.61 1.36 12.40
CA PRO A 425 -2.29 1.45 10.99
C PRO A 425 -1.00 2.27 10.84
N VAL A 426 -0.04 1.77 10.10
CA VAL A 426 1.31 2.31 9.97
C VAL A 426 1.46 3.01 8.63
N VAL A 427 1.89 4.28 8.65
CA VAL A 427 2.10 5.10 7.44
C VAL A 427 3.58 5.37 7.22
N ARG A 428 4.06 5.21 5.99
CA ARG A 428 5.44 5.53 5.60
C ARG A 428 5.46 6.31 4.30
N VAL A 429 6.36 7.29 4.23
CA VAL A 429 6.61 8.07 3.01
C VAL A 429 7.43 7.22 2.05
N LEU A 430 6.95 7.13 0.82
CA LEU A 430 7.67 6.52 -0.28
C LEU A 430 8.20 7.61 -1.22
N THR A 431 9.10 7.21 -2.11
CA THR A 431 9.54 8.06 -3.22
C THR A 431 8.38 8.51 -4.12
N ASN A 432 8.57 9.63 -4.82
CA ASN A 432 7.62 10.20 -5.79
C ASN A 432 6.28 10.66 -5.18
N ASN A 433 6.30 11.26 -3.99
CA ASN A 433 5.12 11.79 -3.30
C ASN A 433 4.02 10.74 -3.04
N ARG A 434 4.44 9.59 -2.52
CA ARG A 434 3.53 8.48 -2.21
C ARG A 434 3.60 8.11 -0.73
N LEU A 435 2.55 7.46 -0.26
CA LEU A 435 2.44 6.93 1.09
C LEU A 435 2.07 5.44 1.00
N ALA A 436 2.79 4.60 1.72
CA ALA A 436 2.35 3.24 2.02
C ALA A 436 1.63 3.25 3.36
N VAL A 437 0.46 2.63 3.43
CA VAL A 437 -0.30 2.48 4.67
C VAL A 437 -0.58 1.00 4.90
N GLY A 438 0.08 0.41 5.90
CA GLY A 438 -0.11 -0.98 6.31
C GLY A 438 -1.04 -1.07 7.52
N PHE A 439 -1.98 -2.01 7.50
CA PHE A 439 -3.01 -2.09 8.53
C PHE A 439 -3.63 -3.49 8.60
N LEU A 440 -4.32 -3.78 9.70
CA LEU A 440 -5.19 -4.95 9.82
C LEU A 440 -6.57 -4.57 9.28
N ASN A 441 -7.00 -5.14 8.15
CA ASN A 441 -8.19 -4.68 7.44
C ASN A 441 -9.49 -5.24 8.06
N PRO A 442 -10.35 -4.41 8.69
CA PRO A 442 -11.62 -4.88 9.27
C PRO A 442 -12.57 -5.53 8.26
N ALA A 443 -12.73 -4.93 7.08
CA ALA A 443 -13.60 -5.43 6.01
C ALA A 443 -13.17 -6.82 5.49
N ASN A 444 -11.90 -7.17 5.70
CA ASN A 444 -11.33 -8.46 5.34
C ASN A 444 -10.94 -9.27 6.58
N SER A 445 -11.81 -9.25 7.62
CA SER A 445 -11.64 -10.05 8.85
C SER A 445 -10.30 -9.80 9.56
N GLY A 446 -9.83 -8.56 9.59
CA GLY A 446 -8.56 -8.16 10.21
C GLY A 446 -7.30 -8.61 9.46
N LYS A 447 -7.41 -9.05 8.20
CA LYS A 447 -6.26 -9.50 7.40
C LYS A 447 -5.23 -8.37 7.20
N PRO A 448 -3.92 -8.59 7.48
CA PRO A 448 -2.84 -7.67 7.13
C PRO A 448 -2.95 -7.25 5.68
N SER A 449 -3.02 -5.94 5.47
CA SER A 449 -3.23 -5.34 4.16
C SER A 449 -2.41 -4.07 4.04
N ILE A 450 -2.21 -3.63 2.80
CA ILE A 450 -1.49 -2.40 2.47
C ILE A 450 -2.22 -1.65 1.36
N LYS A 451 -2.18 -0.32 1.40
CA LYS A 451 -2.63 0.56 0.32
C LYS A 451 -1.54 1.57 0.02
N VAL A 452 -1.40 1.93 -1.26
CA VAL A 452 -0.55 3.03 -1.70
C VAL A 452 -1.42 4.21 -2.10
N LEU A 453 -1.11 5.37 -1.55
CA LEU A 453 -1.72 6.65 -1.90
C LEU A 453 -0.68 7.56 -2.52
N SER A 454 -1.09 8.49 -3.37
CA SER A 454 -0.29 9.64 -3.78
C SER A 454 -0.79 10.91 -3.11
N TYR A 455 0.12 11.86 -2.93
CA TYR A 455 -0.24 13.20 -2.54
C TYR A 455 0.30 14.23 -3.52
N SER A 456 -0.51 15.25 -3.75
CA SER A 456 -0.19 16.38 -4.64
C SER A 456 0.45 17.53 -3.86
N SER A 457 1.06 18.49 -4.56
CA SER A 457 1.64 19.70 -3.96
C SER A 457 0.61 20.57 -3.22
N ASP A 458 -0.69 20.45 -3.56
CA ASP A 458 -1.77 21.13 -2.85
C ASP A 458 -2.29 20.33 -1.62
N LEU A 459 -1.60 19.24 -1.28
CA LEU A 459 -1.91 18.34 -0.18
C LEU A 459 -3.28 17.66 -0.35
N THR A 460 -3.67 17.33 -1.58
CA THR A 460 -4.75 16.38 -1.85
C THR A 460 -4.21 14.96 -1.91
N LEU A 461 -5.00 14.00 -1.40
CA LEU A 461 -4.68 12.57 -1.43
C LEU A 461 -5.49 11.89 -2.54
N SER A 462 -4.86 11.00 -3.28
CA SER A 462 -5.48 10.16 -4.31
C SER A 462 -5.04 8.71 -4.20
N GLU A 463 -5.86 7.82 -4.73
CA GLU A 463 -5.54 6.40 -4.81
C GLU A 463 -4.48 6.14 -5.88
N GLU A 464 -3.43 5.39 -5.50
CA GLU A 464 -2.48 4.80 -6.45
C GLU A 464 -2.69 3.29 -6.59
N SER A 465 -3.15 2.63 -5.52
CA SER A 465 -3.45 1.20 -5.54
C SER A 465 -4.77 0.86 -4.84
N PRO A 466 -5.44 -0.25 -5.22
CA PRO A 466 -6.42 -0.86 -4.35
C PRO A 466 -5.75 -1.39 -3.08
N VAL A 467 -6.55 -1.74 -2.07
CA VAL A 467 -6.07 -2.45 -0.88
C VAL A 467 -5.64 -3.87 -1.27
N LEU A 468 -4.37 -4.22 -1.02
CA LEU A 468 -3.86 -5.58 -1.22
C LEU A 468 -3.65 -6.30 0.11
N PRO A 469 -4.16 -7.54 0.27
CA PRO A 469 -3.78 -8.36 1.41
C PRO A 469 -2.32 -8.80 1.28
N VAL A 470 -1.62 -8.86 2.41
CA VAL A 470 -0.23 -9.35 2.48
C VAL A 470 -0.10 -10.62 3.31
N ALA A 471 -1.23 -11.22 3.69
CA ALA A 471 -1.30 -12.51 4.37
C ALA A 471 -1.85 -13.60 3.44
N ASN A 472 -1.82 -14.86 3.90
CA ASN A 472 -2.45 -15.96 3.17
C ASN A 472 -3.96 -15.77 3.03
N ALA A 473 -4.54 -16.45 2.04
CA ALA A 473 -5.97 -16.39 1.76
C ALA A 473 -6.85 -16.78 2.98
N ASP A 474 -6.37 -17.73 3.79
CA ASP A 474 -7.04 -18.30 4.97
C ASP A 474 -6.80 -17.51 6.26
N PHE A 475 -5.95 -16.48 6.25
CA PHE A 475 -5.73 -15.63 7.43
C PHE A 475 -7.02 -14.91 7.83
N SER A 476 -7.35 -14.92 9.12
CA SER A 476 -8.46 -14.17 9.71
C SER A 476 -8.20 -13.85 11.19
N LEU A 477 -8.43 -12.59 11.57
CA LEU A 477 -8.61 -12.17 12.96
C LEU A 477 -10.06 -12.23 13.42
N ALA A 478 -11.03 -12.39 12.52
CA ALA A 478 -12.42 -12.50 12.96
C ALA A 478 -12.61 -13.78 13.78
N SER A 479 -12.88 -13.61 15.07
CA SER A 479 -13.27 -14.72 15.93
C SER A 479 -14.48 -14.32 16.77
N ALA A 480 -15.55 -15.12 16.65
CA ALA A 480 -16.60 -15.22 17.65
C ALA A 480 -16.15 -16.10 18.85
N ASP A 481 -14.84 -16.34 19.01
CA ASP A 481 -14.26 -17.12 20.10
C ASP A 481 -13.82 -16.18 21.22
N PRO A 482 -14.57 -16.11 22.34
CA PRO A 482 -14.20 -15.28 23.49
C PRO A 482 -12.90 -15.74 24.18
N ASN A 483 -12.29 -16.86 23.76
CA ASN A 483 -11.02 -17.38 24.27
C ASN A 483 -9.82 -17.14 23.33
N ALA A 484 -9.99 -16.40 22.23
CA ALA A 484 -8.87 -16.06 21.36
C ALA A 484 -7.79 -15.29 22.17
N GLY A 485 -6.60 -15.89 22.25
CA GLY A 485 -5.46 -15.34 22.98
C GLY A 485 -4.30 -15.01 22.05
N GLY A 486 -3.70 -13.84 22.26
CA GLY A 486 -2.55 -13.34 21.51
C GLY A 486 -2.86 -12.10 20.67
N SER A 487 -1.83 -11.41 20.19
CA SER A 487 -1.93 -10.19 19.38
C SER A 487 -1.09 -10.31 18.11
N ILE A 488 -1.55 -9.73 17.01
CA ILE A 488 -0.75 -9.56 15.79
C ILE A 488 -0.19 -8.15 15.74
N VAL A 489 1.14 -8.04 15.68
CA VAL A 489 1.83 -6.76 15.47
C VAL A 489 2.17 -6.64 13.99
N LEU A 490 2.03 -5.43 13.45
CA LEU A 490 2.36 -5.09 12.07
C LEU A 490 3.26 -3.85 12.07
N ASP A 491 4.22 -3.81 11.15
CA ASP A 491 5.03 -2.63 10.88
C ASP A 491 5.41 -2.53 9.40
N VAL A 492 5.74 -1.32 8.97
CA VAL A 492 6.05 -0.98 7.57
C VAL A 492 7.33 -0.13 7.53
N VAL A 493 8.16 -0.34 6.51
CA VAL A 493 9.28 0.56 6.18
C VAL A 493 9.36 0.78 4.68
N ALA A 494 9.75 1.98 4.27
CA ALA A 494 9.95 2.32 2.87
C ALA A 494 11.21 1.63 2.32
N THR A 495 11.15 1.26 1.04
CA THR A 495 12.28 0.78 0.25
C THR A 495 12.39 1.61 -1.01
N GLU A 496 13.47 1.46 -1.76
CA GLU A 496 13.71 2.23 -2.98
C GLU A 496 12.59 2.06 -4.02
N THR A 497 12.00 0.86 -4.10
CA THR A 497 10.98 0.52 -5.11
C THR A 497 9.55 0.48 -4.56
N GLY A 498 9.38 0.42 -3.24
CA GLY A 498 8.07 0.25 -2.61
C GLY A 498 8.15 0.22 -1.09
N ALA A 499 7.53 -0.76 -0.44
CA ALA A 499 7.55 -0.91 1.02
C ALA A 499 7.75 -2.37 1.44
N LEU A 500 8.45 -2.58 2.54
CA LEU A 500 8.35 -3.82 3.30
C LEU A 500 7.25 -3.69 4.33
N ILE A 501 6.43 -4.73 4.42
CA ILE A 501 5.43 -4.89 5.47
C ILE A 501 5.67 -6.23 6.15
N GLY A 502 5.82 -6.17 7.47
CA GLY A 502 6.00 -7.35 8.31
C GLY A 502 4.88 -7.45 9.33
N TYR A 503 4.44 -8.67 9.60
CA TYR A 503 3.58 -8.95 10.73
C TYR A 503 4.04 -10.20 11.47
N ALA A 504 3.79 -10.25 12.77
CA ALA A 504 4.11 -11.38 13.64
C ALA A 504 3.13 -11.44 14.80
N GLY A 505 2.82 -12.65 15.27
CA GLY A 505 2.03 -12.85 16.47
C GLY A 505 1.36 -14.20 16.56
N LEU A 506 0.78 -14.46 17.72
CA LEU A 506 -0.12 -15.59 17.93
C LEU A 506 -1.55 -15.09 17.82
N TRP A 507 -2.37 -15.74 17.00
CA TRP A 507 -3.80 -15.48 16.96
C TRP A 507 -4.56 -16.80 16.86
N ALA A 508 -5.61 -16.96 17.68
CA ALA A 508 -6.42 -18.17 17.75
C ALA A 508 -5.59 -19.47 17.88
N GLY A 509 -4.47 -19.42 18.62
CA GLY A 509 -3.58 -20.55 18.82
C GLY A 509 -2.65 -20.89 17.64
N ALA A 510 -2.71 -20.13 16.54
CA ALA A 510 -1.83 -20.28 15.38
C ALA A 510 -0.77 -19.17 15.35
N GLN A 511 0.48 -19.56 15.07
CA GLN A 511 1.57 -18.63 14.78
C GLN A 511 1.31 -18.00 13.41
N ASN A 512 1.36 -16.68 13.36
CA ASN A 512 1.16 -15.90 12.14
C ASN A 512 2.35 -14.99 11.97
N GLN A 513 3.07 -15.14 10.87
CA GLN A 513 4.23 -14.33 10.58
C GLN A 513 4.52 -14.23 9.10
N ARG A 514 4.99 -13.06 8.67
CA ARG A 514 5.38 -12.80 7.29
C ARG A 514 6.15 -11.49 7.15
N VAL A 515 7.00 -11.44 6.14
CA VAL A 515 7.50 -10.19 5.55
C VAL A 515 7.20 -10.26 4.06
N ALA A 516 6.50 -9.25 3.56
CA ALA A 516 6.19 -9.08 2.15
C ALA A 516 6.84 -7.80 1.60
N LEU A 517 7.31 -7.88 0.35
CA LEU A 517 7.70 -6.72 -0.43
C LEU A 517 6.50 -6.29 -1.27
N VAL A 518 6.16 -5.01 -1.22
CA VAL A 518 5.02 -4.44 -1.95
C VAL A 518 5.52 -3.31 -2.81
N GLU A 519 5.26 -3.42 -4.11
CA GLU A 519 5.60 -2.40 -5.10
C GLU A 519 4.33 -1.95 -5.81
N SER A 520 4.28 -0.67 -6.18
CA SER A 520 3.16 -0.08 -6.90
C SER A 520 3.70 0.77 -8.04
N PHE A 521 3.40 0.38 -9.27
CA PHE A 521 3.74 1.08 -10.50
C PHE A 521 2.46 1.52 -11.23
N GLY A 522 2.62 2.29 -12.30
CA GLY A 522 1.50 2.71 -13.13
C GLY A 522 0.78 1.52 -13.78
N LYS A 523 -0.41 1.79 -14.33
CA LYS A 523 -1.17 0.79 -15.07
C LYS A 523 -0.39 0.28 -16.29
N PRO A 524 -0.64 -0.96 -16.73
CA PRO A 524 0.02 -1.50 -17.92
C PRO A 524 -0.26 -0.62 -19.13
N VAL A 525 0.77 -0.38 -19.93
CA VAL A 525 0.70 0.39 -21.19
C VAL A 525 0.80 -0.55 -22.40
N GLY A 526 1.42 -1.71 -22.23
CA GLY A 526 1.59 -2.69 -23.29
C GLY A 526 2.54 -3.80 -22.88
N VAL A 527 2.93 -4.60 -23.86
CA VAL A 527 3.90 -5.70 -23.72
C VAL A 527 5.03 -5.48 -24.71
N VAL A 528 6.27 -5.70 -24.28
CA VAL A 528 7.44 -5.64 -25.17
C VAL A 528 7.32 -6.75 -26.22
N SER A 529 7.19 -6.37 -27.49
CA SER A 529 7.07 -7.29 -28.62
C SER A 529 8.40 -7.60 -29.29
N ASN A 530 9.39 -6.72 -29.14
CA ASN A 530 10.72 -6.89 -29.73
C ASN A 530 11.73 -6.01 -28.99
N VAL A 531 12.99 -6.42 -28.97
CA VAL A 531 14.12 -5.66 -28.43
C VAL A 531 15.18 -5.53 -29.52
N ASP A 532 15.43 -4.31 -29.99
CA ASP A 532 16.46 -4.02 -31.00
C ASP A 532 17.56 -3.14 -30.39
N GLY A 533 18.65 -3.79 -29.99
CA GLY A 533 19.76 -3.12 -29.30
C GLY A 533 19.34 -2.55 -27.94
N SER A 534 19.20 -1.23 -27.88
CA SER A 534 18.76 -0.50 -26.68
C SER A 534 17.36 0.10 -26.80
N ASP A 535 16.65 -0.16 -27.90
CA ASP A 535 15.25 0.27 -28.06
C ASP A 535 14.33 -0.95 -27.96
N VAL A 536 13.10 -0.72 -27.49
CA VAL A 536 12.10 -1.79 -27.32
C VAL A 536 10.83 -1.40 -28.05
N ASP A 537 10.27 -2.33 -28.82
CA ASP A 537 8.95 -2.13 -29.43
C ASP A 537 7.89 -2.61 -28.44
N VAL A 538 6.89 -1.77 -28.20
CA VAL A 538 5.79 -2.05 -27.27
C VAL A 538 4.50 -2.25 -28.05
N ALA A 539 3.92 -3.44 -27.94
CA ALA A 539 2.57 -3.71 -28.39
C ALA A 539 1.56 -3.12 -27.40
N LEU A 540 0.86 -2.07 -27.83
CA LEU A 540 -0.18 -1.39 -27.04
C LEU A 540 -1.56 -2.05 -27.22
N SER A 541 -1.75 -2.79 -28.31
CA SER A 541 -2.99 -3.50 -28.60
C SER A 541 -2.75 -4.53 -29.70
N GLY A 542 -3.63 -5.52 -29.81
CA GLY A 542 -3.53 -6.58 -30.80
C GLY A 542 -2.89 -7.83 -30.22
N THR A 543 -2.36 -8.72 -31.06
CA THR A 543 -1.77 -9.98 -30.60
C THR A 543 -0.26 -9.86 -30.58
N VAL A 544 0.34 -10.13 -29.43
CA VAL A 544 1.79 -10.17 -29.24
C VAL A 544 2.24 -11.59 -28.95
N ASP A 545 3.38 -11.96 -29.51
CA ASP A 545 4.06 -13.20 -29.15
C ASP A 545 4.75 -13.00 -27.79
N VAL A 546 4.60 -13.96 -26.88
CA VAL A 546 5.27 -13.96 -25.58
C VAL A 546 5.99 -15.27 -25.36
N SER A 547 7.12 -15.20 -24.66
CA SER A 547 7.98 -16.35 -24.36
C SER A 547 7.42 -17.28 -23.26
N SER A 548 6.37 -16.85 -22.55
CA SER A 548 5.77 -17.60 -21.45
C SER A 548 4.77 -18.66 -21.94
N SER A 549 4.70 -19.80 -21.24
CA SER A 549 3.71 -20.85 -21.52
C SER A 549 2.32 -20.43 -21.05
N LEU A 550 1.61 -19.70 -21.91
CA LEU A 550 0.26 -19.23 -21.63
C LEU A 550 -0.76 -20.38 -21.72
N VAL A 551 -1.90 -20.16 -21.08
CA VAL A 551 -3.09 -21.01 -21.16
C VAL A 551 -4.15 -20.28 -21.96
N LYS A 552 -4.54 -20.85 -23.10
CA LYS A 552 -5.54 -20.28 -24.00
C LYS A 552 -6.87 -20.01 -23.26
N GLY A 553 -7.41 -18.81 -23.45
CA GLY A 553 -8.65 -18.34 -22.85
C GLY A 553 -8.48 -17.74 -21.45
N THR A 554 -7.26 -17.74 -20.90
CA THR A 554 -6.96 -17.21 -19.57
C THR A 554 -6.54 -15.75 -19.63
N THR A 555 -7.01 -14.97 -18.66
CA THR A 555 -6.63 -13.57 -18.45
C THR A 555 -5.30 -13.47 -17.71
N TYR A 556 -4.45 -12.54 -18.14
CA TYR A 556 -3.13 -12.30 -17.56
C TYR A 556 -3.02 -10.87 -17.03
N TYR A 557 -2.34 -10.77 -15.90
CA TYR A 557 -2.06 -9.54 -15.16
C TYR A 557 -0.55 -9.35 -15.04
N ALA A 558 -0.09 -8.11 -15.10
CA ALA A 558 1.30 -7.76 -14.93
C ALA A 558 1.67 -7.71 -13.45
N SER A 559 2.82 -8.27 -13.10
CA SER A 559 3.51 -7.93 -11.85
C SER A 559 4.39 -6.69 -12.03
N THR A 560 4.93 -6.17 -10.93
CA THR A 560 5.95 -5.10 -10.97
C THR A 560 7.31 -5.55 -11.51
N GLU A 561 7.53 -6.86 -11.71
CA GLU A 561 8.67 -7.37 -12.50
C GLU A 561 8.43 -7.32 -14.02
N GLY A 562 7.19 -7.10 -14.45
CA GLY A 562 6.77 -7.23 -15.85
C GLY A 562 6.35 -8.66 -16.23
N THR A 563 6.51 -9.63 -15.33
CA THR A 563 6.04 -11.01 -15.51
C THR A 563 4.52 -11.06 -15.58
N LEU A 564 4.00 -11.83 -16.54
CA LEU A 564 2.57 -12.06 -16.72
C LEU A 564 2.09 -13.24 -15.89
N TYR A 565 1.10 -13.01 -15.04
CA TYR A 565 0.50 -14.02 -14.17
C TYR A 565 -0.98 -14.22 -14.47
N ALA A 566 -1.41 -15.47 -14.39
CA ALA A 566 -2.82 -15.84 -14.30
C ALA A 566 -3.20 -16.08 -12.83
N ALA A 567 -4.49 -15.96 -12.51
CA ALA A 567 -4.99 -16.32 -11.20
C ALA A 567 -4.82 -17.83 -10.94
N SER A 568 -4.28 -18.22 -9.78
CA SER A 568 -4.03 -19.60 -9.40
C SER A 568 -5.32 -20.34 -9.04
N THR A 569 -6.09 -19.82 -8.10
CA THR A 569 -7.31 -20.49 -7.59
C THR A 569 -8.38 -19.54 -7.03
N THR A 570 -7.99 -18.38 -6.51
CA THR A 570 -8.88 -17.46 -5.78
C THR A 570 -8.56 -16.01 -6.16
N SER A 571 -9.56 -15.28 -6.65
CA SER A 571 -9.47 -13.84 -6.95
C SER A 571 -10.67 -13.11 -6.35
N THR A 572 -10.47 -11.89 -5.87
CA THR A 572 -11.54 -10.96 -5.47
C THR A 572 -11.82 -9.97 -6.60
N ASP A 573 -12.68 -8.98 -6.39
CA ASP A 573 -12.90 -7.93 -7.40
C ASP A 573 -11.69 -6.99 -7.57
N ASP A 574 -10.82 -6.90 -6.56
CA ASP A 574 -9.71 -5.93 -6.54
C ASP A 574 -8.33 -6.55 -6.84
N TYR A 575 -8.16 -7.86 -6.60
CA TYR A 575 -6.86 -8.53 -6.79
C TYR A 575 -7.00 -10.00 -7.20
N ILE A 576 -5.89 -10.55 -7.71
CA ILE A 576 -5.70 -11.98 -7.94
C ILE A 576 -4.63 -12.54 -7.00
N LEU A 577 -4.75 -13.82 -6.66
CA LEU A 577 -3.64 -14.61 -6.14
C LEU A 577 -3.00 -15.37 -7.30
N ALA A 578 -1.68 -15.35 -7.36
CA ALA A 578 -0.87 -15.99 -8.39
C ALA A 578 0.27 -16.80 -7.75
N ASN A 579 0.92 -17.63 -8.56
CA ASN A 579 2.08 -18.44 -8.18
C ASN A 579 1.87 -19.20 -6.86
N ASP A 580 0.86 -20.07 -6.83
CA ASP A 580 0.48 -20.84 -5.63
C ASP A 580 0.21 -19.97 -4.39
N ASN A 581 -0.43 -18.81 -4.59
CA ASN A 581 -0.79 -17.83 -3.57
C ASN A 581 0.40 -17.16 -2.88
N THR A 582 1.57 -17.14 -3.53
CA THR A 582 2.77 -16.43 -3.04
C THR A 582 2.89 -15.01 -3.59
N VAL A 583 2.11 -14.67 -4.61
CA VAL A 583 2.09 -13.34 -5.24
C VAL A 583 0.65 -12.84 -5.28
N VAL A 584 0.44 -11.60 -4.86
CA VAL A 584 -0.85 -10.89 -4.96
C VAL A 584 -0.71 -9.76 -5.95
N ILE A 585 -1.59 -9.68 -6.94
CA ILE A 585 -1.52 -8.67 -8.01
C ILE A 585 -2.85 -7.93 -8.09
N SER A 586 -2.79 -6.61 -8.12
CA SER A 586 -3.99 -5.78 -8.31
C SER A 586 -4.61 -6.02 -9.69
N LYS A 587 -5.95 -6.02 -9.76
CA LYS A 587 -6.67 -6.31 -11.01
C LYS A 587 -6.60 -5.18 -12.03
N ASP A 588 -6.25 -3.97 -11.61
CA ASP A 588 -5.93 -2.86 -12.53
C ASP A 588 -4.60 -3.08 -13.29
N ALA A 589 -3.84 -4.13 -12.95
CA ALA A 589 -2.70 -4.62 -13.71
C ALA A 589 -3.09 -5.55 -14.88
N LEU A 590 -4.37 -5.57 -15.29
CA LEU A 590 -4.85 -6.38 -16.41
C LEU A 590 -4.09 -6.03 -17.70
N VAL A 591 -3.51 -7.04 -18.35
CA VAL A 591 -2.79 -6.88 -19.62
C VAL A 591 -3.61 -7.38 -20.80
N GLY A 592 -4.22 -8.56 -20.66
CA GLY A 592 -4.86 -9.20 -21.81
C GLY A 592 -5.33 -10.63 -21.58
N VAL A 593 -5.70 -11.29 -22.69
CA VAL A 593 -6.20 -12.68 -22.70
C VAL A 593 -5.39 -13.51 -23.69
N ALA A 594 -4.94 -14.68 -23.25
CA ALA A 594 -4.17 -15.60 -24.09
C ALA A 594 -5.06 -16.27 -25.15
N ILE A 595 -4.58 -16.36 -26.39
CA ILE A 595 -5.29 -17.05 -27.48
C ILE A 595 -4.59 -18.33 -27.97
N SER A 596 -3.34 -18.52 -27.57
CA SER A 596 -2.55 -19.75 -27.69
C SER A 596 -1.58 -19.82 -26.51
N SER A 597 -0.65 -20.78 -26.54
CA SER A 597 0.37 -20.95 -25.51
C SER A 597 1.51 -19.93 -25.57
N ASP A 598 1.56 -19.12 -26.62
CA ASP A 598 2.63 -18.18 -26.96
C ASP A 598 2.09 -16.84 -27.46
N LYS A 599 0.76 -16.64 -27.48
CA LYS A 599 0.14 -15.39 -27.97
C LYS A 599 -0.84 -14.80 -26.95
N LEU A 600 -0.65 -13.52 -26.68
CA LEU A 600 -1.52 -12.72 -25.83
C LEU A 600 -2.22 -11.65 -26.68
N VAL A 601 -3.54 -11.52 -26.53
CA VAL A 601 -4.26 -10.34 -27.01
C VAL A 601 -4.17 -9.26 -25.95
N VAL A 602 -3.43 -8.19 -26.23
CA VAL A 602 -3.24 -7.03 -25.36
C VAL A 602 -4.50 -6.14 -25.40
N THR A 603 -5.00 -5.78 -24.22
CA THR A 603 -6.26 -5.02 -24.04
C THR A 603 -6.13 -3.80 -23.13
N VAL A 604 -4.90 -3.30 -22.95
CA VAL A 604 -4.53 -2.20 -22.04
C VAL A 604 -5.09 -0.85 -22.45
#